data_AF-A0A7C5NII9-F1
#
_entry.id   AF-A0A7C5NII9-F1
#
_cell.length_a   1.000
_cell.length_b   1.000
_cell.length_c   1.000
_cell.angle_alpha   90.00
_cell.angle_beta   90.00
_cell.angle_gamma   90.00
#
_symmetry.space_group_name_H-M   'P 1'
#
loop_
_entity.id
_entity.type
_entity.pdbx_description
1 polymer ?
#
loop_
_entity_poly.entity_id
_entity_poly.type
_entity_poly.pdbx_seq_one_letter_code
_entity_poly.pdbx_strand_id
1 'polypeptide(L)'
;MAIKTKTYPPLIPDMKDWPIYKLSEDRDKFIEEIIELTMDRLMRQPKLSDTIAKTIYLERIRIKEGRWKVDPPNEQLFWKKIRKKLITKSLDKEEKEARIQNKEILYKIVKRYANEIVGTFKPKTFQFARKFLTMFFSRLLNTAAGRNFQRIYSSRHRLYERFKVRGYVEEIRSLMKIGTVILVPTHSSNLDSILVGYVMDAVLGLPSFSYGAGLNLYNTGYTAYFMNRMGAYRIDRRKKNPIYLETLKT
;
A
#
# COMPACT_ATOMS: atom_id res chain seq x y z
N MET A 1 -14.09 31.74 22.69
CA MET A 1 -12.66 31.31 22.74
C MET A 1 -12.40 30.28 21.67
N ALA A 2 -11.47 30.51 20.75
CA ALA A 2 -11.08 29.51 19.75
C ALA A 2 -10.29 28.40 20.46
N ILE A 3 -10.81 27.17 20.44
CA ILE A 3 -10.10 25.99 20.95
C ILE A 3 -8.82 25.84 20.12
N LYS A 4 -7.66 26.11 20.73
CA LYS A 4 -6.36 25.90 20.09
C LYS A 4 -6.14 24.40 19.94
N THR A 5 -5.87 23.96 18.73
CA THR A 5 -5.47 22.57 18.47
C THR A 5 -4.09 22.33 19.09
N LYS A 6 -4.03 21.40 20.05
CA LYS A 6 -2.78 20.94 20.65
C LYS A 6 -2.02 20.08 19.63
N THR A 7 -0.82 20.53 19.26
CA THR A 7 0.13 19.72 18.48
C THR A 7 0.89 18.80 19.42
N TYR A 8 0.98 17.53 19.08
CA TYR A 8 1.69 16.53 19.88
C TYR A 8 3.09 16.28 19.32
N PRO A 9 4.08 16.04 20.19
CA PRO A 9 5.38 15.57 19.73
C PRO A 9 5.25 14.18 19.10
N PRO A 10 6.17 13.80 18.21
CA PRO A 10 6.25 12.45 17.67
C PRO A 10 6.22 11.41 18.80
N LEU A 11 5.35 10.42 18.69
CA LEU A 11 5.24 9.29 19.61
C LEU A 11 6.52 8.44 19.56
N ILE A 12 7.06 8.26 18.35
CA ILE A 12 8.34 7.61 18.08
C ILE A 12 9.20 8.63 17.31
N PRO A 13 10.24 9.23 17.93
CA PRO A 13 11.02 10.31 17.33
C PRO A 13 11.76 9.90 16.05
N ASP A 14 12.41 8.74 16.05
CA ASP A 14 13.11 8.24 14.87
C ASP A 14 12.16 7.44 13.97
N MET A 15 12.13 7.81 12.69
CA MET A 15 11.38 7.09 11.66
C MET A 15 11.90 5.68 11.44
N LYS A 16 13.16 5.38 11.78
CA LYS A 16 13.71 4.03 11.72
C LYS A 16 13.11 3.10 12.78
N ASP A 17 12.62 3.67 13.88
CA ASP A 17 11.95 2.89 14.92
C ASP A 17 10.46 2.67 14.60
N TRP A 18 9.94 3.26 13.52
CA TRP A 18 8.55 3.12 13.16
C TRP A 18 8.26 1.68 12.69
N PRO A 19 7.09 1.11 13.07
CA PRO A 19 6.71 -0.25 12.65
C PRO A 19 6.76 -0.44 11.13
N ILE A 20 6.31 0.56 10.37
CA ILE A 20 6.32 0.52 8.89
C ILE A 20 7.74 0.52 8.30
N TYR A 21 8.71 1.16 8.98
CA TYR A 21 10.10 1.11 8.55
C TYR A 21 10.68 -0.27 8.83
N LYS A 22 10.51 -0.80 10.05
CA LYS A 22 11.00 -2.13 10.44
C LYS A 22 10.46 -3.22 9.52
N LEU A 23 9.18 -3.16 9.17
CA LEU A 23 8.56 -4.06 8.19
C LEU A 23 9.20 -3.95 6.79
N SER A 24 9.59 -2.74 6.39
CA SER A 24 10.17 -2.48 5.07
C SER A 24 11.68 -2.71 5.00
N GLU A 25 12.37 -2.76 6.14
CA GLU A 25 13.81 -2.95 6.23
C GLU A 25 14.20 -4.35 5.78
N ASP A 26 13.45 -5.36 6.24
CA ASP A 26 13.58 -6.74 5.79
C ASP A 26 12.49 -7.14 4.79
N ARG A 27 12.39 -6.34 3.71
CA ARG A 27 11.35 -6.51 2.69
C ARG A 27 11.38 -7.90 2.06
N ASP A 28 12.57 -8.45 1.82
CA ASP A 28 12.69 -9.71 1.11
C ASP A 28 12.21 -10.88 1.99
N LYS A 29 12.56 -10.89 3.28
CA LYS A 29 12.00 -11.84 4.24
C LYS A 29 10.49 -11.69 4.39
N PHE A 30 9.98 -10.46 4.43
CA PHE A 30 8.53 -10.22 4.50
C PHE A 30 7.80 -10.76 3.26
N ILE A 31 8.41 -10.63 2.07
CA ILE A 31 7.86 -11.23 0.84
C ILE A 31 7.90 -12.76 0.91
N GLU A 32 8.97 -13.33 1.43
CA GLU A 32 9.08 -14.78 1.61
C GLU A 32 8.01 -15.30 2.57
N GLU A 33 7.77 -14.63 3.69
CA GLU A 33 6.71 -14.96 4.66
C GLU A 33 5.32 -14.93 4.00
N ILE A 34 5.01 -13.88 3.23
CA ILE A 34 3.74 -13.80 2.47
C ILE A 34 3.63 -14.97 1.48
N ILE A 35 4.71 -15.28 0.76
CA ILE A 35 4.73 -16.38 -0.20
C ILE A 35 4.47 -17.70 0.52
N GLU A 36 5.15 -17.98 1.62
CA GLU A 36 5.02 -19.22 2.39
C GLU A 36 3.59 -19.41 2.92
N LEU A 37 3.04 -18.39 3.58
CA LEU A 37 1.68 -18.41 4.14
C LEU A 37 0.62 -18.56 3.04
N THR A 38 0.76 -17.82 1.93
CA THR A 38 -0.17 -17.90 0.80
C THR A 38 -0.09 -19.28 0.13
N MET A 39 1.12 -19.82 -0.03
CA MET A 39 1.35 -21.14 -0.60
C MET A 39 0.71 -22.22 0.27
N ASP A 40 0.93 -22.20 1.59
CA ASP A 40 0.33 -23.16 2.52
C ASP A 40 -1.20 -23.16 2.42
N ARG A 41 -1.84 -21.99 2.46
CA ARG A 41 -3.30 -21.87 2.33
C ARG A 41 -3.83 -22.39 1.00
N LEU A 42 -3.22 -21.99 -0.12
CA LEU A 42 -3.69 -22.38 -1.46
C LEU A 42 -3.39 -23.84 -1.79
N MET A 43 -2.31 -24.43 -1.27
CA MET A 43 -1.96 -25.84 -1.46
C MET A 43 -2.90 -26.81 -0.72
N ARG A 44 -3.62 -26.32 0.30
CA ARG A 44 -4.67 -27.06 1.02
C ARG A 44 -6.02 -27.01 0.31
N GLN A 45 -6.22 -26.11 -0.65
CA GLN A 45 -7.49 -25.99 -1.35
C GLN A 45 -7.73 -27.17 -2.29
N PRO A 46 -8.96 -27.71 -2.35
CA PRO A 46 -9.33 -28.67 -3.38
C PRO A 46 -9.27 -27.99 -4.75
N LYS A 47 -8.99 -28.77 -5.80
CA LYS A 47 -8.99 -28.30 -7.20
C LYS A 47 -8.03 -27.13 -7.48
N LEU A 48 -6.82 -27.16 -6.92
CA LEU A 48 -5.78 -26.15 -7.18
C LEU A 48 -5.53 -25.90 -8.67
N SER A 49 -5.60 -26.94 -9.51
CA SER A 49 -5.45 -26.82 -10.97
C SER A 49 -6.48 -25.86 -11.58
N ASP A 50 -7.75 -25.98 -11.17
CA ASP A 50 -8.86 -25.15 -11.64
C ASP A 50 -8.68 -23.70 -11.16
N THR A 51 -8.23 -23.51 -9.92
CA THR A 51 -7.89 -22.19 -9.37
C THR A 51 -6.79 -21.51 -10.19
N ILE A 52 -5.73 -22.24 -10.53
CA ILE A 52 -4.64 -21.73 -11.39
C ILE A 52 -5.16 -21.42 -12.79
N ALA A 53 -5.94 -22.31 -13.40
CA ALA A 53 -6.51 -22.11 -14.73
C ALA A 53 -7.43 -20.88 -14.78
N LYS A 54 -8.29 -20.71 -13.78
CA LYS A 54 -9.16 -19.54 -13.60
C LYS A 54 -8.35 -18.26 -13.44
N THR A 55 -7.29 -18.27 -12.64
CA THR A 55 -6.39 -17.11 -12.50
C THR A 55 -5.74 -16.73 -13.83
N ILE A 56 -5.21 -17.69 -14.58
CA ILE A 56 -4.61 -17.43 -15.90
C ILE A 56 -5.64 -16.83 -16.86
N TYR A 57 -6.86 -17.37 -16.87
CA TYR A 57 -7.94 -16.88 -17.71
C TYR A 57 -8.28 -15.42 -17.42
N LEU A 58 -8.53 -15.09 -16.14
CA LEU A 58 -8.88 -13.73 -15.70
C LEU A 58 -7.77 -12.72 -16.00
N GLU A 59 -6.50 -13.11 -15.81
CA GLU A 59 -5.36 -12.23 -16.11
C GLU A 59 -5.19 -11.97 -17.59
N ARG A 60 -5.44 -12.97 -18.44
CA ARG A 60 -5.41 -12.79 -19.90
C ARG A 60 -6.50 -11.85 -20.38
N ILE A 61 -7.70 -11.94 -19.80
CA ILE A 61 -8.80 -10.99 -20.07
C ILE A 61 -8.36 -9.58 -19.66
N ARG A 62 -7.90 -9.39 -18.42
CA ARG A 62 -7.44 -8.09 -17.91
C ARG A 62 -6.39 -7.43 -18.82
N ILE A 63 -5.40 -8.21 -19.26
CA ILE A 63 -4.34 -7.72 -20.15
C ILE A 63 -4.90 -7.27 -21.51
N LYS A 64 -5.95 -7.94 -22.01
CA LYS A 64 -6.59 -7.61 -23.28
C LYS A 64 -7.51 -6.38 -23.16
N GLU A 65 -8.26 -6.27 -22.06
CA GLU A 65 -9.27 -5.23 -21.86
C GLU A 65 -8.71 -3.85 -21.53
N GLY A 66 -7.48 -3.76 -20.98
CA GLY A 66 -6.85 -2.45 -20.80
C GLY A 66 -5.58 -2.47 -19.96
N ARG A 67 -4.43 -2.42 -20.63
CA ARG A 67 -3.12 -2.26 -19.99
C ARG A 67 -2.97 -0.86 -19.41
N TRP A 68 -2.50 -0.78 -18.17
CA TRP A 68 -2.04 0.46 -17.57
C TRP A 68 -0.54 0.64 -17.83
N LYS A 69 -0.07 1.89 -17.86
CA LYS A 69 1.35 2.21 -18.06
C LYS A 69 2.25 1.58 -16.99
N VAL A 70 1.70 1.34 -15.82
CA VAL A 70 2.36 0.73 -14.66
C VAL A 70 2.38 -0.80 -14.70
N ASP A 71 1.64 -1.42 -15.62
CA ASP A 71 1.66 -2.87 -15.77
C ASP A 71 3.05 -3.32 -16.27
N PRO A 72 3.63 -4.42 -15.76
CA PRO A 72 4.95 -4.85 -16.19
C PRO A 72 5.00 -5.15 -17.70
N PRO A 73 6.04 -4.70 -18.43
CA PRO A 73 6.12 -4.89 -19.88
C PRO A 73 6.12 -6.38 -20.27
N ASN A 74 6.69 -7.24 -19.41
CA ASN A 74 6.79 -8.68 -19.61
C ASN A 74 5.54 -9.48 -19.25
N GLU A 75 4.44 -8.83 -18.89
CA GLU A 75 3.27 -9.49 -18.31
C GLU A 75 2.61 -10.49 -19.28
N GLN A 76 2.46 -10.13 -20.55
CA GLN A 76 1.90 -11.02 -21.57
C GLN A 76 2.78 -12.26 -21.78
N LEU A 77 4.11 -12.08 -21.77
CA LEU A 77 5.08 -13.18 -21.88
C LEU A 77 5.02 -14.10 -20.66
N PHE A 78 4.90 -13.53 -19.46
CA PHE A 78 4.77 -14.29 -18.22
C PHE A 78 3.54 -15.20 -18.27
N TRP A 79 2.34 -14.66 -18.53
CA TRP A 79 1.11 -15.44 -18.55
C TRP A 79 1.06 -16.45 -19.71
N LYS A 80 1.67 -16.14 -20.86
CA LYS A 80 1.84 -17.10 -21.96
C LYS A 80 2.69 -18.30 -21.52
N LYS A 81 3.81 -18.07 -20.82
CA LYS A 81 4.67 -19.14 -20.28
C LYS A 81 3.96 -19.97 -19.22
N ILE A 82 3.25 -19.34 -18.29
CA ILE A 82 2.49 -20.03 -17.23
C ILE A 82 1.39 -20.90 -17.85
N ARG A 83 0.62 -20.38 -18.81
CA ARG A 83 -0.39 -21.16 -19.54
C ARG A 83 0.22 -22.37 -20.26
N LYS A 84 1.32 -22.18 -20.98
CA LYS A 84 2.00 -23.29 -21.68
C LYS A 84 2.42 -24.36 -20.67
N LYS A 85 3.00 -23.96 -19.53
CA LYS A 85 3.43 -24.89 -18.48
C LYS A 85 2.27 -25.69 -17.87
N LEU A 86 1.11 -25.06 -17.69
CA LEU A 86 -0.09 -25.75 -17.21
C LEU A 86 -0.62 -26.77 -18.23
N ILE A 87 -0.74 -26.39 -19.51
CA ILE A 87 -1.32 -27.26 -20.56
C ILE A 87 -0.40 -28.43 -20.90
N THR A 88 0.87 -28.17 -21.20
CA THR A 88 1.82 -29.19 -21.68
C THR A 88 2.03 -30.33 -20.69
N LYS A 89 1.68 -30.14 -19.42
CA LYS A 89 1.96 -31.12 -18.38
C LYS A 89 0.73 -31.60 -17.60
N SER A 90 -0.47 -31.14 -17.96
CA SER A 90 -1.74 -31.60 -17.35
C SER A 90 -2.42 -32.73 -18.11
N LEU A 91 -2.04 -32.99 -19.37
CA LEU A 91 -2.77 -33.90 -20.24
C LEU A 91 -2.43 -35.39 -20.03
N ASP A 92 -1.25 -35.74 -19.49
CA ASP A 92 -0.76 -37.15 -19.53
C ASP A 92 0.01 -37.61 -18.27
N LYS A 93 -0.26 -37.06 -17.07
CA LYS A 93 0.57 -37.32 -15.88
C LYS A 93 -0.21 -37.79 -14.65
N GLU A 94 0.42 -38.66 -13.86
CA GLU A 94 -0.07 -39.09 -12.55
C GLU A 94 -0.37 -37.90 -11.62
N GLU A 95 -1.36 -38.08 -10.73
CA GLU A 95 -1.85 -37.03 -9.82
C GLU A 95 -0.74 -36.38 -8.96
N LYS A 96 0.25 -37.18 -8.55
CA LYS A 96 1.42 -36.69 -7.78
C LYS A 96 2.29 -35.74 -8.60
N GLU A 97 2.58 -36.06 -9.85
CA GLU A 97 3.38 -35.19 -10.72
C GLU A 97 2.64 -33.89 -11.05
N ALA A 98 1.32 -33.97 -11.27
CA ALA A 98 0.48 -32.79 -11.48
C ALA A 98 0.51 -31.86 -10.26
N ARG A 99 0.50 -32.42 -9.04
CA ARG A 99 0.55 -31.64 -7.79
C ARG A 99 1.88 -30.90 -7.61
N ILE A 100 3.01 -31.55 -7.87
CA ILE A 100 4.35 -30.93 -7.80
C ILE A 100 4.45 -29.75 -8.78
N GLN A 101 3.92 -29.92 -9.99
CA GLN A 101 3.97 -28.86 -10.99
C GLN A 101 3.05 -27.69 -10.68
N ASN A 102 1.84 -27.98 -10.18
CA ASN A 102 0.92 -26.96 -9.72
C ASN A 102 1.55 -26.13 -8.59
N LYS A 103 2.30 -26.77 -7.67
CA LYS A 103 3.09 -26.05 -6.65
C LYS A 103 4.10 -25.09 -7.28
N GLU A 104 4.86 -25.52 -8.28
CA GLU A 104 5.82 -24.63 -8.96
C GLU A 104 5.16 -23.48 -9.74
N ILE A 105 4.03 -23.74 -10.38
CA ILE A 105 3.26 -22.70 -11.10
C ILE A 105 2.71 -21.69 -10.09
N LEU A 106 2.08 -22.19 -9.03
CA LEU A 106 1.52 -21.39 -7.96
C LEU A 106 2.57 -20.48 -7.33
N TYR A 107 3.74 -21.03 -6.96
CA TYR A 107 4.85 -20.27 -6.40
C TYR A 107 5.24 -19.08 -7.31
N LYS A 108 5.35 -19.30 -8.63
CA LYS A 108 5.69 -18.21 -9.57
C LYS A 108 4.63 -17.12 -9.63
N ILE A 109 3.35 -17.48 -9.53
CA ILE A 109 2.24 -16.53 -9.52
C ILE A 109 2.24 -15.74 -8.21
N VAL A 110 2.27 -16.43 -7.07
CA VAL A 110 2.29 -15.83 -5.73
C VAL A 110 3.48 -14.92 -5.56
N LYS A 111 4.70 -15.36 -5.92
CA LYS A 111 5.92 -14.53 -5.86
C LYS A 111 5.79 -13.25 -6.69
N ARG A 112 5.17 -13.32 -7.87
CA ARG A 112 4.92 -12.15 -8.71
C ARG A 112 3.94 -11.19 -8.03
N TYR A 113 2.86 -11.70 -7.47
CA TYR A 113 1.87 -10.88 -6.76
C TYR A 113 2.41 -10.29 -5.46
N ALA A 114 3.14 -11.04 -4.64
CA ALA A 114 3.76 -10.54 -3.42
C ALA A 114 4.72 -9.37 -3.73
N ASN A 115 5.55 -9.52 -4.77
CA ASN A 115 6.43 -8.44 -5.24
C ASN A 115 5.67 -7.23 -5.81
N GLU A 116 4.47 -7.44 -6.36
CA GLU A 116 3.60 -6.37 -6.81
C GLU A 116 2.90 -5.68 -5.63
N ILE A 117 2.46 -6.39 -4.61
CA ILE A 117 1.68 -5.85 -3.50
C ILE A 117 2.58 -5.10 -2.52
N VAL A 118 3.71 -5.71 -2.12
CA VAL A 118 4.57 -5.16 -1.07
C VAL A 118 5.22 -3.84 -1.53
N GLY A 119 5.01 -2.79 -0.72
CA GLY A 119 5.60 -1.46 -0.89
C GLY A 119 6.98 -1.33 -0.25
N THR A 120 7.54 -0.11 -0.27
CA THR A 120 8.76 0.24 0.48
C THR A 120 8.51 1.49 1.31
N PHE A 121 9.23 1.65 2.42
CA PHE A 121 9.22 2.89 3.20
C PHE A 121 10.62 3.48 3.23
N LYS A 122 10.77 4.71 2.72
CA LYS A 122 12.05 5.43 2.74
C LYS A 122 11.92 6.70 3.59
N PRO A 123 12.57 6.77 4.77
CA PRO A 123 12.45 7.92 5.67
C PRO A 123 12.74 9.27 4.99
N LYS A 124 13.77 9.33 4.14
CA LYS A 124 14.11 10.57 3.39
C LYS A 124 12.97 11.02 2.47
N THR A 125 12.31 10.09 1.78
CA THR A 125 11.18 10.40 0.90
C THR A 125 9.96 10.84 1.70
N PHE A 126 9.69 10.19 2.83
CA PHE A 126 8.62 10.57 3.73
C PHE A 126 8.84 11.98 4.33
N GLN A 127 10.06 12.29 4.79
CA GLN A 127 10.40 13.63 5.29
C GLN A 127 10.22 14.72 4.24
N PHE A 128 10.61 14.44 2.99
CA PHE A 128 10.35 15.36 1.88
C PHE A 128 8.84 15.57 1.69
N ALA A 129 8.06 14.49 1.64
CA ALA A 129 6.61 14.55 1.51
C ALA A 129 5.97 15.37 2.65
N ARG A 130 6.38 15.15 3.91
CA ARG A 130 5.93 15.93 5.07
C ARG A 130 6.20 17.43 4.90
N LYS A 131 7.42 17.80 4.49
CA LYS A 131 7.80 19.20 4.24
C LYS A 131 6.98 19.82 3.12
N PHE A 132 6.81 19.09 2.02
CA PHE A 132 6.01 19.51 0.87
C PHE A 132 4.54 19.71 1.25
N LEU A 133 3.92 18.72 1.91
CA LEU A 133 2.52 18.78 2.35
C LEU A 133 2.29 19.92 3.34
N THR A 134 3.22 20.15 4.27
CA THR A 134 3.16 21.31 5.17
C THR A 134 3.10 22.62 4.40
N MET A 135 3.94 22.78 3.37
CA MET A 135 3.94 23.98 2.53
C MET A 135 2.66 24.07 1.69
N PHE A 136 2.23 22.96 1.09
CA PHE A 136 1.02 22.88 0.27
C PHE A 136 -0.24 23.24 1.06
N PHE A 137 -0.47 22.60 2.21
CA PHE A 137 -1.64 22.90 3.05
C PHE A 137 -1.56 24.28 3.69
N SER A 138 -0.35 24.76 4.04
CA SER A 138 -0.16 26.15 4.46
C SER A 138 -0.62 27.11 3.37
N ARG A 139 -0.25 26.90 2.11
CA ARG A 139 -0.70 27.75 1.01
C ARG A 139 -2.20 27.63 0.81
N LEU A 140 -2.72 26.41 0.63
CA LEU A 140 -4.13 26.14 0.37
C LEU A 140 -5.07 26.76 1.41
N LEU A 141 -4.77 26.56 2.69
CA LEU A 141 -5.63 27.05 3.78
C LEU A 141 -5.42 28.54 4.05
N ASN A 142 -4.20 29.09 3.85
CA ASN A 142 -3.98 30.52 4.00
C ASN A 142 -4.57 31.34 2.85
N THR A 143 -4.55 30.84 1.61
CA THR A 143 -5.17 31.54 0.46
C THR A 143 -6.69 31.60 0.58
N ALA A 144 -7.33 30.60 1.19
CA ALA A 144 -8.76 30.62 1.49
C ALA A 144 -9.16 31.67 2.55
N ALA A 145 -8.20 32.29 3.26
CA ALA A 145 -8.45 33.17 4.41
C ALA A 145 -8.14 34.66 4.18
N GLY A 146 -7.99 35.11 2.93
CA GLY A 146 -7.89 36.53 2.59
C GLY A 146 -6.48 37.05 2.27
N ARG A 147 -6.44 37.94 1.27
CA ARG A 147 -5.28 38.56 0.64
C ARG A 147 -4.39 39.29 1.66
N ASN A 148 -3.22 38.74 2.00
CA ASN A 148 -2.08 39.52 2.52
C ASN A 148 -0.77 38.71 2.43
N PHE A 149 0.04 39.04 1.43
CA PHE A 149 1.23 38.31 0.99
C PHE A 149 2.43 38.38 1.96
N GLN A 150 2.40 39.26 2.98
CA GLN A 150 3.51 39.48 3.92
C GLN A 150 3.60 38.45 5.08
N ARG A 151 2.74 37.42 5.14
CA ARG A 151 2.63 36.49 6.30
C ARG A 151 3.25 35.10 6.12
N ILE A 152 4.20 34.93 5.20
CA ILE A 152 4.72 33.60 4.85
C ILE A 152 5.54 32.98 6.00
N TYR A 153 6.24 33.79 6.82
CA TYR A 153 7.13 33.28 7.87
C TYR A 153 6.43 32.80 9.17
N SER A 154 5.26 33.35 9.55
CA SER A 154 4.49 32.87 10.73
C SER A 154 3.48 31.75 10.40
N SER A 155 3.42 31.33 9.13
CA SER A 155 2.36 30.45 8.60
C SER A 155 2.37 29.01 9.12
N ARG A 156 3.55 28.46 9.48
CA ARG A 156 3.68 27.08 9.98
C ARG A 156 2.93 26.85 11.29
N HIS A 157 3.03 27.78 12.25
CA HIS A 157 2.32 27.68 13.53
C HIS A 157 0.80 27.81 13.34
N ARG A 158 0.36 28.64 12.39
CA ARG A 158 -1.06 28.83 12.07
C ARG A 158 -1.70 27.68 11.29
N LEU A 159 -0.92 26.86 10.59
CA LEU A 159 -1.48 25.73 9.83
C LEU A 159 -2.12 24.72 10.77
N TYR A 160 -1.39 24.31 11.82
CA TYR A 160 -1.89 23.31 12.77
C TYR A 160 -3.08 23.82 13.58
N GLU A 161 -3.12 25.13 13.88
CA GLU A 161 -4.24 25.78 14.54
C GLU A 161 -5.55 25.76 13.73
N ARG A 162 -5.47 25.54 12.41
CA ARG A 162 -6.66 25.45 11.54
C ARG A 162 -7.27 24.06 11.52
N PHE A 163 -6.51 23.02 11.83
CA PHE A 163 -7.04 21.66 11.93
C PHE A 163 -7.73 21.48 13.25
N LYS A 164 -9.06 21.39 13.26
CA LYS A 164 -9.81 21.07 14.48
C LYS A 164 -9.78 19.57 14.72
N VAL A 165 -8.80 19.10 15.49
CA VAL A 165 -8.78 17.70 15.94
C VAL A 165 -9.54 17.57 17.26
N ARG A 166 -10.48 16.62 17.32
CA ARG A 166 -11.31 16.32 18.49
C ARG A 166 -11.32 14.81 18.72
N GLY A 167 -11.57 14.40 19.96
CA GLY A 167 -11.63 13.00 20.38
C GLY A 167 -10.46 12.59 21.27
N TYR A 168 -10.32 11.28 21.49
CA TYR A 168 -9.40 10.68 22.46
C TYR A 168 -7.98 10.51 21.90
N VAL A 169 -7.31 11.62 21.59
CA VAL A 169 -5.97 11.60 20.97
C VAL A 169 -4.93 10.94 21.87
N GLU A 170 -4.88 11.29 23.15
CA GLU A 170 -3.97 10.70 24.13
C GLU A 170 -4.21 9.19 24.33
N GLU A 171 -5.47 8.75 24.24
CA GLU A 171 -5.83 7.34 24.35
C GLU A 171 -5.31 6.55 23.15
N ILE A 172 -5.54 7.04 21.92
CA ILE A 172 -4.99 6.44 20.70
C ILE A 172 -3.46 6.36 20.78
N ARG A 173 -2.80 7.44 21.23
CA ARG A 173 -1.34 7.47 21.42
C ARG A 173 -0.86 6.42 22.43
N SER A 174 -1.64 6.14 23.47
CA SER A 174 -1.33 5.11 24.46
C SER A 174 -1.56 3.71 23.91
N LEU A 175 -2.66 3.49 23.18
CA LEU A 175 -2.99 2.22 22.54
C LEU A 175 -1.94 1.81 21.50
N MET A 176 -1.38 2.77 20.74
CA MET A 176 -0.30 2.50 19.78
C MET A 176 0.99 1.97 20.43
N LYS A 177 1.17 2.12 21.74
CA LYS A 177 2.29 1.52 22.47
C LYS A 177 2.04 0.07 22.89
N ILE A 178 0.77 -0.35 22.90
CA ILE A 178 0.33 -1.66 23.39
C ILE A 178 0.14 -2.63 22.23
N GLY A 179 -0.39 -2.16 21.09
CA GLY A 179 -0.66 -3.04 19.96
C GLY A 179 -0.97 -2.33 18.64
N THR A 180 -1.44 -3.12 17.67
CA THR A 180 -1.76 -2.67 16.32
C THR A 180 -3.03 -1.81 16.33
N VAL A 181 -2.92 -0.58 15.84
CA VAL A 181 -4.06 0.32 15.65
C VAL A 181 -4.49 0.31 14.19
N ILE A 182 -5.76 -0.04 13.96
CA ILE A 182 -6.38 -0.01 12.63
C ILE A 182 -7.17 1.29 12.49
N LEU A 183 -6.74 2.16 11.58
CA LEU A 183 -7.45 3.39 11.26
C LEU A 183 -8.47 3.13 10.16
N VAL A 184 -9.75 3.44 10.44
CA VAL A 184 -10.86 3.30 9.48
C VAL A 184 -11.43 4.70 9.18
N PRO A 185 -10.81 5.47 8.27
CA PRO A 185 -11.23 6.83 8.01
C PRO A 185 -12.46 6.87 7.09
N THR A 186 -13.42 7.74 7.38
CA THR A 186 -14.46 8.15 6.44
C THR A 186 -13.96 9.36 5.67
N HIS A 187 -13.70 9.23 4.36
CA HIS A 187 -13.24 10.34 3.53
C HIS A 187 -13.96 10.38 2.18
N SER A 188 -14.17 11.57 1.62
CA SER A 188 -14.90 11.76 0.36
C SER A 188 -13.99 11.89 -0.86
N SER A 189 -12.71 12.21 -0.69
CA SER A 189 -11.78 12.45 -1.81
C SER A 189 -10.36 11.91 -1.56
N ASN A 190 -9.56 11.77 -2.62
CA ASN A 190 -8.14 11.40 -2.50
C ASN A 190 -7.32 12.44 -1.73
N LEU A 191 -7.71 13.72 -1.80
CA LEU A 191 -7.05 14.80 -1.05
C LEU A 191 -7.33 14.66 0.46
N ASP A 192 -8.55 14.27 0.81
CA ASP A 192 -8.93 14.01 2.21
C ASP A 192 -8.08 12.87 2.80
N SER A 193 -7.81 11.81 2.04
CA SER A 193 -6.93 10.71 2.48
C SER A 193 -5.50 11.21 2.80
N ILE A 194 -4.93 12.05 1.93
CA ILE A 194 -3.61 12.66 2.14
C ILE A 194 -3.64 13.59 3.36
N LEU A 195 -4.73 14.36 3.51
CA LEU A 195 -4.90 15.27 4.63
C LEU A 195 -5.00 14.52 5.97
N VAL A 196 -5.78 13.44 6.04
CA VAL A 196 -5.88 12.60 7.24
C VAL A 196 -4.50 12.05 7.61
N GLY A 197 -3.77 11.47 6.65
CA GLY A 197 -2.40 10.98 6.90
C GLY A 197 -1.47 12.09 7.40
N TYR A 198 -1.55 13.28 6.82
CA TYR A 198 -0.77 14.45 7.24
C TYR A 198 -1.13 14.90 8.66
N VAL A 199 -2.41 14.96 9.03
CA VAL A 199 -2.85 15.37 10.38
C VAL A 199 -2.41 14.34 11.42
N MET A 200 -2.56 13.04 11.15
CA MET A 200 -2.11 11.97 12.04
C MET A 200 -0.61 12.08 12.36
N ASP A 201 0.19 12.34 11.33
CA ASP A 201 1.64 12.48 11.46
C ASP A 201 2.05 13.82 12.10
N ALA A 202 1.65 14.94 11.49
CA ALA A 202 2.18 16.26 11.81
C ALA A 202 1.47 16.95 12.98
N VAL A 203 0.20 16.61 13.26
CA VAL A 203 -0.56 17.18 14.39
C VAL A 203 -0.58 16.22 15.57
N LEU A 204 -0.86 14.93 15.34
CA LEU A 204 -1.00 13.94 16.42
C LEU A 204 0.30 13.22 16.75
N GLY A 205 1.36 13.42 15.95
CA GLY A 205 2.66 12.81 16.18
C GLY A 205 2.65 11.28 16.06
N LEU A 206 1.69 10.70 15.35
CA LEU A 206 1.61 9.24 15.18
C LEU A 206 2.58 8.80 14.07
N PRO A 207 3.18 7.60 14.15
CA PRO A 207 3.94 7.04 13.04
C PRO A 207 3.03 6.84 11.82
N SER A 208 3.63 6.81 10.62
CA SER A 208 2.86 6.58 9.39
C SER A 208 2.16 5.23 9.41
N PHE A 209 0.88 5.24 9.05
CA PHE A 209 0.09 4.04 8.83
C PHE A 209 0.46 3.41 7.48
N SER A 210 0.30 2.08 7.37
CA SER A 210 0.26 1.42 6.07
C SER A 210 -1.14 1.53 5.49
N TYR A 211 -1.23 1.78 4.19
CA TYR A 211 -2.49 1.95 3.48
C TYR A 211 -2.41 1.34 2.08
N GLY A 212 -3.56 0.87 1.61
CA GLY A 212 -3.73 0.35 0.27
C GLY A 212 -3.81 1.47 -0.75
N ALA A 213 -2.87 1.53 -1.68
CA ALA A 213 -2.87 2.49 -2.77
C ALA A 213 -3.29 1.80 -4.08
N GLY A 214 -4.33 2.36 -4.73
CA GLY A 214 -4.76 1.89 -6.04
C GLY A 214 -3.64 2.02 -7.08
N LEU A 215 -3.40 0.95 -7.84
CA LEU A 215 -2.32 0.89 -8.83
C LEU A 215 -2.46 1.98 -9.93
N ASN A 216 -3.67 2.52 -10.14
CA ASN A 216 -3.94 3.63 -11.05
C ASN A 216 -3.25 4.95 -10.65
N LEU A 217 -3.04 5.17 -9.35
CA LEU A 217 -2.38 6.37 -8.84
C LEU A 217 -0.88 6.41 -9.21
N TYR A 218 -0.34 5.28 -9.64
CA TYR A 218 1.05 5.14 -10.09
C TYR A 218 1.25 5.49 -11.58
N ASN A 219 0.18 5.83 -12.32
CA ASN A 219 0.31 6.15 -13.76
C ASN A 219 1.05 7.47 -14.04
N THR A 220 1.14 8.37 -13.05
CA THR A 220 1.94 9.61 -13.13
C THR A 220 3.27 9.41 -12.41
N GLY A 221 4.39 9.61 -13.12
CA GLY A 221 5.73 9.19 -12.67
C GLY A 221 6.17 9.78 -11.33
N TYR A 222 5.84 11.04 -11.06
CA TYR A 222 6.14 11.68 -9.77
C TYR A 222 5.33 11.09 -8.61
N THR A 223 4.02 10.87 -8.80
CA THR A 223 3.14 10.25 -7.80
C THR A 223 3.57 8.82 -7.49
N ALA A 224 3.94 8.05 -8.53
CA ALA A 224 4.47 6.70 -8.38
C ALA A 224 5.77 6.65 -7.58
N TYR A 225 6.64 7.65 -7.76
CA TYR A 225 7.90 7.74 -7.02
C TYR A 225 7.66 7.90 -5.52
N PHE A 226 6.74 8.78 -5.12
CA PHE A 226 6.44 9.03 -3.71
C PHE A 226 5.63 7.90 -3.09
N MET A 227 4.53 7.47 -3.71
CA MET A 227 3.63 6.45 -3.11
C MET A 227 4.33 5.11 -2.87
N ASN A 228 5.21 4.67 -3.76
CA ASN A 228 5.98 3.43 -3.58
C ASN A 228 6.94 3.47 -2.38
N ARG A 229 7.31 4.67 -1.92
CA ARG A 229 8.32 4.91 -0.89
C ARG A 229 7.71 5.42 0.43
N MET A 230 6.39 5.57 0.50
CA MET A 230 5.66 6.00 1.69
C MET A 230 5.06 4.83 2.48
N GLY A 231 5.39 3.58 2.14
CA GLY A 231 4.91 2.39 2.84
C GLY A 231 3.50 1.94 2.46
N ALA A 232 2.97 2.44 1.35
CA ALA A 232 1.70 1.99 0.79
C ALA A 232 1.88 0.64 0.09
N TYR A 233 1.00 -0.33 0.39
CA TYR A 233 0.92 -1.56 -0.39
C TYR A 233 0.04 -1.33 -1.61
N ARG A 234 0.40 -1.94 -2.73
CA ARG A 234 -0.23 -1.70 -4.03
C ARG A 234 -1.42 -2.63 -4.22
N ILE A 235 -2.54 -2.04 -4.61
CA ILE A 235 -3.78 -2.77 -4.90
C ILE A 235 -4.15 -2.55 -6.37
N ASP A 236 -4.16 -3.62 -7.16
CA ASP A 236 -4.78 -3.62 -8.48
C ASP A 236 -6.22 -4.12 -8.38
N ARG A 237 -7.16 -3.19 -8.26
CA ARG A 237 -8.60 -3.48 -8.20
C ARG A 237 -9.16 -4.24 -9.40
N ARG A 238 -8.42 -4.28 -10.53
CA ARG A 238 -8.80 -5.07 -11.71
C ARG A 238 -8.51 -6.57 -11.51
N LYS A 239 -7.57 -6.92 -10.63
CA LYS A 239 -7.22 -8.31 -10.32
C LYS A 239 -8.17 -8.86 -9.26
N LYS A 240 -9.22 -9.56 -9.71
CA LYS A 240 -10.21 -10.23 -8.85
C LYS A 240 -10.05 -11.75 -8.80
N ASN A 241 -8.87 -12.25 -9.20
CA ASN A 241 -8.61 -13.68 -9.24
C ASN A 241 -8.27 -14.23 -7.83
N PRO A 242 -8.58 -15.50 -7.54
CA PRO A 242 -8.47 -16.05 -6.19
C PRO A 242 -7.04 -16.02 -5.63
N ILE A 243 -6.03 -16.30 -6.45
CA ILE A 243 -4.63 -16.30 -6.00
C ILE A 243 -4.18 -14.88 -5.61
N TYR A 244 -4.53 -13.87 -6.40
CA TYR A 244 -4.21 -12.47 -6.06
C TYR A 244 -4.90 -12.03 -4.77
N LEU A 245 -6.19 -12.34 -4.62
CA LEU A 245 -6.95 -11.98 -3.43
C LEU A 245 -6.42 -12.67 -2.17
N GLU A 246 -5.99 -13.92 -2.27
CA GLU A 246 -5.37 -14.63 -1.14
C GLU A 246 -4.00 -14.05 -0.78
N THR A 247 -3.20 -13.71 -1.80
CA THR A 247 -1.89 -13.05 -1.59
C THR A 247 -2.07 -11.67 -0.93
N LEU A 248 -3.16 -10.95 -1.23
CA LEU A 248 -3.45 -9.63 -0.65
C LEU A 248 -3.94 -9.69 0.80
N LYS A 249 -4.57 -10.80 1.22
CA LYS A 249 -5.07 -11.01 2.58
C LYS A 249 -4.00 -11.46 3.57
N THR A 250 -2.89 -11.94 3.05
CA THR A 250 -1.77 -12.49 3.81
C THR A 250 -0.82 -11.37 4.18
#